data_AF-A0A7S0NUJ7-F1
#
_entry.id   AF-A0A7S0NUJ7-F1
#
_cell.length_a   1.000
_cell.length_b   1.000
_cell.length_c   1.000
_cell.angle_alpha   90.00
_cell.angle_beta   90.00
_cell.angle_gamma   90.00
#
_symmetry.space_group_name_H-M   'P 1'
#
loop_
_entity.id
_entity.type
_entity.pdbx_description
1 polymer ?
#
loop_
_entity_poly.entity_id
_entity_poly.type
_entity_poly.pdbx_seq_one_letter_code
_entity_poly.pdbx_strand_id
1 'polypeptide(L)'
;GGIPTGGVLVLDGGIKQATTVGCLMPGIDDGKAVWEGSGLSHDTIAAQCCSSGGTCSRTVDEKCVAGHSRDLKGDITEFTYAKTEEFCTANGLDMCKQSCAG
;
A
#
# COMPACT_ATOMS: atom_id res chain seq x y z
N GLY A 1 -11.63 1.57 8.82
CA GLY A 1 -11.64 3.00 8.51
C GLY A 1 -11.62 3.16 7.01
N GLY A 2 -11.08 4.25 6.50
CA GLY A 2 -11.17 4.62 5.08
C GLY A 2 -10.12 5.66 4.72
N ILE A 3 -10.05 6.00 3.43
CA ILE A 3 -9.07 6.96 2.94
C ILE A 3 -9.28 8.31 3.67
N PRO A 4 -8.23 8.94 4.22
CA PRO A 4 -8.31 10.26 4.84
C PRO A 4 -8.88 11.33 3.90
N THR A 5 -9.49 12.39 4.46
CA THR A 5 -10.06 13.51 3.69
C THR A 5 -9.06 14.17 2.72
N GLY A 6 -7.76 14.16 3.07
CA GLY A 6 -6.68 14.70 2.23
C GLY A 6 -6.15 13.76 1.16
N GLY A 7 -6.68 12.54 1.08
CA GLY A 7 -6.19 11.49 0.19
C GLY A 7 -4.88 10.85 0.66
N VAL A 8 -4.43 9.83 -0.08
CA VAL A 8 -3.19 9.09 0.20
C VAL A 8 -2.39 8.95 -1.09
N LEU A 9 -1.13 9.39 -1.04
CA LEU A 9 -0.24 9.27 -2.19
C LEU A 9 0.16 7.82 -2.41
N VAL A 10 -0.07 7.35 -3.64
CA VAL A 10 0.47 6.09 -4.17
C VAL A 10 1.80 6.41 -4.83
N LEU A 11 2.87 5.78 -4.35
CA LEU A 11 4.22 5.97 -4.89
C LEU A 11 4.64 4.78 -5.75
N ASP A 12 5.54 5.05 -6.69
CA ASP A 12 6.26 4.01 -7.42
C ASP A 12 7.28 3.34 -6.47
N GLY A 13 6.98 2.11 -6.07
CA GLY A 13 7.84 1.31 -5.20
C GLY A 13 9.08 0.74 -5.90
N GLY A 14 9.19 0.83 -7.23
CA GLY A 14 10.30 0.30 -8.01
C GLY A 14 11.52 1.22 -8.10
N ILE A 15 11.40 2.48 -7.65
CA ILE A 15 12.45 3.47 -7.75
C ILE A 15 12.82 4.08 -6.40
N LYS A 16 14.09 4.49 -6.28
CA LYS A 16 14.65 5.05 -5.04
C LYS A 16 14.14 6.45 -4.72
N GLN A 17 13.70 7.20 -5.73
CA GLN A 17 13.07 8.51 -5.54
C GLN A 17 11.56 8.32 -5.40
N ALA A 18 10.98 8.91 -4.35
CA ALA A 18 9.55 8.94 -4.13
C ALA A 18 8.83 9.67 -5.28
N THR A 19 8.46 8.93 -6.32
CA THR A 19 7.65 9.44 -7.42
C THR A 19 6.22 9.02 -7.20
N THR A 20 5.31 9.97 -7.31
CA THR A 20 3.88 9.71 -7.13
C THR A 20 3.31 9.15 -8.43
N VAL A 21 2.65 7.99 -8.33
CA VAL A 21 1.84 7.38 -9.40
C VAL A 21 0.45 8.01 -9.40
N GLY A 22 -0.08 8.31 -8.21
CA GLY A 22 -1.38 8.94 -8.06
C GLY A 22 -1.76 9.24 -6.61
N CYS A 23 -3.00 9.68 -6.40
CA CYS A 23 -3.55 9.93 -5.07
C CYS A 23 -4.89 9.19 -4.95
N LEU A 24 -5.01 8.34 -3.93
CA LEU A 24 -6.27 7.73 -3.54
C LEU A 24 -7.15 8.78 -2.87
N MET A 25 -8.35 9.00 -3.39
CA MET A 25 -9.32 9.95 -2.87
C MET A 25 -10.49 9.25 -2.16
N PRO A 26 -10.93 9.75 -0.99
CA PRO A 26 -12.05 9.16 -0.27
C PRO A 26 -13.36 9.26 -1.04
N GLY A 27 -14.16 8.20 -1.03
CA GLY A 27 -15.44 8.11 -1.76
C GLY A 27 -15.31 7.90 -3.27
N ILE A 28 -14.09 7.98 -3.82
CA ILE A 28 -13.78 7.73 -5.23
C ILE A 28 -12.99 6.43 -5.36
N ASP A 29 -11.92 6.30 -4.57
CA ASP A 29 -10.94 5.22 -4.68
C ASP A 29 -11.00 4.22 -3.51
N ASP A 30 -12.08 4.22 -2.71
CA ASP A 30 -12.20 3.36 -1.53
C ASP A 30 -12.08 1.86 -1.87
N GLY A 31 -12.47 1.47 -3.09
CA GLY A 31 -12.33 0.11 -3.63
C GLY A 31 -11.10 -0.11 -4.50
N LYS A 32 -10.24 0.90 -4.69
CA LYS A 32 -9.11 0.83 -5.61
C LYS A 32 -7.95 0.07 -4.97
N ALA A 33 -7.61 -1.07 -5.56
CA ALA A 33 -6.43 -1.87 -5.22
C ALA A 33 -5.38 -1.86 -6.34
N VAL A 34 -5.72 -1.30 -7.51
CA VAL A 34 -4.89 -1.28 -8.72
C VAL A 34 -4.91 0.13 -9.31
N TRP A 35 -3.75 0.64 -9.69
CA TRP A 35 -3.59 1.89 -10.39
C TRP A 35 -3.34 1.64 -11.89
N GLU A 36 -4.42 1.32 -12.61
CA GLU A 36 -4.35 1.04 -14.05
C GLU A 36 -3.71 2.19 -14.82
N GLY A 37 -2.79 1.83 -15.73
CA GLY A 37 -2.10 2.82 -16.57
C GLY A 37 -0.99 3.58 -15.83
N SER A 38 -0.45 3.01 -14.75
CA SER A 38 0.72 3.58 -14.06
C SER A 38 1.97 3.64 -14.94
N GLY A 39 2.03 2.79 -15.98
CA GLY A 39 3.21 2.61 -16.83
C GLY A 39 4.27 1.69 -16.21
N LEU A 40 3.97 1.07 -15.05
CA LEU A 40 4.82 0.10 -14.37
C LEU A 40 4.49 -1.33 -14.83
N SER A 41 5.41 -2.27 -14.53
CA SER A 41 5.22 -3.69 -14.84
C SER A 41 4.07 -4.34 -14.06
N HIS A 42 3.72 -3.78 -12.89
CA HIS A 42 2.60 -4.20 -12.06
C HIS A 42 1.85 -2.97 -11.56
N ASP A 43 0.56 -2.89 -11.86
CA ASP A 43 -0.30 -1.76 -11.46
C ASP A 43 -0.90 -1.96 -10.06
N THR A 44 -0.75 -3.14 -9.45
CA THR A 44 -1.30 -3.44 -8.12
C THR A 44 -0.63 -2.59 -7.04
N ILE A 45 -1.44 -1.96 -6.19
CA ILE A 45 -0.97 -1.12 -5.09
C ILE A 45 -0.43 -2.04 -3.98
N ALA A 46 0.87 -1.93 -3.73
CA ALA A 46 1.53 -2.68 -2.67
C ALA A 46 1.12 -2.16 -1.28
N ALA A 47 0.32 -2.94 -0.56
CA ALA A 47 -0.04 -2.66 0.81
C ALA A 47 1.18 -2.67 1.75
N GLN A 48 1.19 -1.73 2.68
CA GLN A 48 2.25 -1.56 3.68
C GLN A 48 1.67 -1.01 4.98
N CYS A 49 2.27 -1.40 6.09
CA CYS A 49 1.92 -0.91 7.42
C CYS A 49 3.01 0.02 7.95
N CYS A 50 2.65 0.88 8.89
CA CYS A 50 3.57 1.82 9.51
C CYS A 50 3.60 1.58 11.03
N SER A 51 4.77 1.72 11.65
CA SER A 51 4.82 1.85 13.10
C SER A 51 4.26 3.22 13.52
N SER A 52 3.88 3.35 14.79
CA SER A 52 3.44 4.62 15.37
C SER A 52 4.50 5.74 15.29
N GLY A 53 5.77 5.38 15.06
CA GLY A 53 6.87 6.30 14.79
C GLY A 53 7.03 6.72 13.32
N GLY A 54 6.17 6.24 12.42
CA GLY A 54 6.21 6.54 10.99
C GLY A 54 7.19 5.67 10.17
N THR A 55 7.76 4.63 10.77
CA THR A 55 8.61 3.69 10.04
C THR A 55 7.74 2.77 9.22
N CYS A 56 7.87 2.83 7.89
CA CYS A 56 7.18 1.93 6.98
C CYS A 56 7.75 0.52 7.06
N SER A 57 6.85 -0.46 7.23
CA SER A 57 7.15 -1.87 7.19
C SER A 57 6.28 -2.56 6.15
N ARG A 58 6.95 -3.19 5.17
CA ARG A 58 6.30 -4.11 4.23
C ARG A 58 6.21 -5.52 4.79
N THR A 59 6.81 -5.77 5.96
CA THR A 59 6.87 -7.07 6.62
C THR A 59 6.35 -6.94 8.04
N VAL A 60 5.42 -7.80 8.40
CA VAL A 60 4.79 -7.86 9.73
C VAL A 60 4.87 -9.31 10.19
N ASP A 61 5.50 -9.55 11.34
CA ASP A 61 5.79 -10.90 11.84
C ASP A 61 6.43 -11.82 10.78
N GLU A 62 7.51 -11.33 10.15
CA GLU A 62 8.26 -12.02 9.08
C GLU A 62 7.45 -12.33 7.81
N LYS A 63 6.22 -11.81 7.68
CA LYS A 63 5.36 -11.97 6.49
C LYS A 63 5.16 -10.66 5.77
N CYS A 64 5.29 -10.67 4.44
CA CYS A 64 4.96 -9.49 3.64
C CYS A 64 3.47 -9.18 3.72
N VAL A 65 3.11 -7.91 3.98
CA VAL A 65 1.73 -7.43 4.08
C VAL A 65 0.94 -7.74 2.80
N ALA A 66 1.55 -7.46 1.64
CA ALA A 66 0.99 -7.77 0.33
C ALA A 66 1.34 -9.19 -0.19
N GLY A 67 1.96 -10.04 0.64
CA GLY A 67 2.49 -11.34 0.22
C GLY A 67 3.80 -11.25 -0.59
N HIS A 68 4.36 -12.40 -0.95
CA HIS A 68 5.59 -12.49 -1.74
C HIS A 68 5.28 -12.80 -3.21
N SER A 69 5.86 -12.02 -4.12
CA SER A 69 5.68 -12.24 -5.56
C SER A 69 6.18 -13.60 -6.04
N ARG A 70 7.15 -14.22 -5.35
CA ARG A 70 7.58 -15.60 -5.65
C ARG A 70 6.48 -16.63 -5.43
N ASP A 71 5.64 -16.41 -4.43
CA ASP A 71 4.53 -17.31 -4.09
C ASP A 71 3.27 -17.00 -4.92
N LEU A 72 3.18 -15.77 -5.43
CA LEU A 72 2.06 -15.25 -6.21
C LEU A 72 2.36 -15.15 -7.72
N LYS A 73 3.32 -15.94 -8.23
CA LYS A 73 3.68 -16.00 -9.67
C LYS A 73 4.06 -14.65 -10.32
N GLY A 74 4.64 -13.75 -9.55
CA GLY A 74 5.03 -12.41 -9.98
C GLY A 74 4.12 -11.30 -9.46
N ASP A 75 2.91 -11.62 -8.99
CA ASP A 75 1.95 -10.64 -8.49
C ASP A 75 2.05 -10.41 -6.97
N ILE A 76 1.25 -9.49 -6.46
CA ILE A 76 1.08 -9.25 -5.04
C ILE A 76 -0.41 -9.27 -4.71
N THR A 77 -0.74 -9.51 -3.44
CA THR A 77 -2.12 -9.53 -2.96
C THR A 77 -2.73 -8.14 -3.11
N GLU A 78 -3.86 -8.08 -3.82
CA GLU A 78 -4.64 -6.86 -3.93
C GLU A 78 -5.29 -6.51 -2.60
N PHE A 79 -4.98 -5.31 -2.10
CA PHE A 79 -5.59 -4.76 -0.92
C PHE A 79 -6.18 -3.39 -1.23
N THR A 80 -7.42 -3.18 -0.81
CA THR A 80 -7.98 -1.84 -0.71
C THR A 80 -7.43 -1.16 0.53
N TYR A 81 -7.50 0.17 0.58
CA TYR A 81 -7.04 0.96 1.72
C TYR A 81 -7.63 0.45 3.05
N ALA A 82 -8.95 0.21 3.08
CA ALA A 82 -9.64 -0.26 4.29
C ALA A 82 -9.15 -1.64 4.74
N LYS A 83 -8.95 -2.59 3.81
CA LYS A 83 -8.43 -3.93 4.15
C LYS A 83 -7.00 -3.87 4.65
N THR A 84 -6.16 -2.98 4.10
CA THR A 84 -4.80 -2.80 4.62
C THR A 84 -4.83 -2.21 6.02
N GLU A 85 -5.67 -1.22 6.28
CA GLU A 85 -5.81 -0.64 7.63
C GLU A 85 -6.28 -1.68 8.65
N GLU A 86 -7.26 -2.52 8.30
CA GLU A 86 -7.70 -3.64 9.15
C GLU A 86 -6.55 -4.61 9.43
N PHE A 87 -5.78 -4.97 8.40
CA PHE A 87 -4.61 -5.84 8.56
C PHE A 87 -3.56 -5.21 9.48
N CYS A 88 -3.19 -3.95 9.26
CA CYS A 88 -2.19 -3.28 10.09
C CYS A 88 -2.65 -3.19 11.54
N THR A 89 -3.90 -2.76 11.77
CA THR A 89 -4.48 -2.64 13.11
C THR A 89 -4.52 -3.99 13.83
N ALA A 90 -4.90 -5.06 13.13
CA ALA A 90 -4.94 -6.42 13.68
C ALA A 90 -3.55 -6.93 14.11
N ASN A 91 -2.48 -6.40 13.50
CA ASN A 91 -1.10 -6.73 13.84
C ASN A 91 -0.41 -5.66 14.71
N GLY A 92 -1.18 -4.74 15.32
CA GLY A 92 -0.64 -3.72 16.22
C GLY A 92 0.17 -2.61 15.54
N LEU A 93 -0.03 -2.42 14.23
CA LEU A 93 0.56 -1.35 13.42
C LEU A 93 -0.52 -0.38 12.95
N ASP A 94 -0.08 0.78 12.48
CA ASP A 94 -0.95 1.79 11.92
C ASP A 94 -0.94 1.73 10.39
N MET A 95 -2.04 2.17 9.77
CA MET A 95 -2.07 2.37 8.33
C MET A 95 -1.14 3.53 7.94
N CYS A 96 -0.32 3.31 6.92
CA CYS A 96 0.55 4.36 6.44
C CYS A 96 -0.25 5.51 5.82
N LYS A 97 0.05 6.74 6.24
CA LYS A 97 -0.51 7.96 5.62
C LYS A 97 0.10 8.28 4.25
N GLN A 98 1.25 7.67 3.94
CA GLN A 98 1.94 7.75 2.66
C GLN A 98 2.53 6.38 2.36
N SER A 99 2.45 5.93 1.10
CA SER A 99 3.28 4.80 0.67
C SER A 99 4.76 5.20 0.80
N CYS A 100 5.62 4.26 1.14
CA CYS A 100 7.05 4.51 1.31
C CYS A 100 7.82 3.90 0.16
N ALA A 101 8.81 4.65 -0.32
CA ALA A 101 9.88 4.07 -1.11
C ALA A 101 10.65 3.06 -0.25
N GLY A 102 11.11 1.98 -0.86
CA GLY A 102 11.85 0.92 -0.20
C GLY A 102 12.47 0.03 -1.23
#